data_AF-A0A354A593-F1
#
_entry.id   AF-A0A354A593-F1
#
_cell.length_a   1.000
_cell.length_b   1.000
_cell.length_c   1.000
_cell.angle_alpha   90.00
_cell.angle_beta   90.00
_cell.angle_gamma   90.00
#
_symmetry.space_group_name_H-M   'P 1'
#
loop_
_entity.id
_entity.type
_entity.pdbx_description
1 polymer ?
#
loop_
_entity_poly.entity_id
_entity_poly.type
_entity_poly.pdbx_seq_one_letter_code
_entity_poly.pdbx_strand_id
1 'polypeptide(L)' 'MVVASGYIEVNGIHNVGKIVNELKSREIGIHEIAEERIMFLMERENVDVIKNEIALLKNMGEVRSAHLTYYSVENR' A
#
# COMPACT_ATOMS: atom_id res chain seq x y z
N MET A 1 4.29 2.30 -17.47
CA MET A 1 4.53 1.94 -16.06
C MET A 1 3.74 2.90 -15.19
N VAL A 2 3.21 2.47 -14.06
CA VAL A 2 2.39 3.30 -13.17
C VAL A 2 3.08 3.39 -11.83
N VAL A 3 3.36 4.62 -11.39
CA VAL A 3 3.86 4.91 -10.05
C VAL A 3 2.67 5.38 -9.22
N ALA A 4 2.49 4.80 -8.04
CA ALA A 4 1.34 5.04 -7.18
C ALA A 4 1.78 5.18 -5.73
N SER A 5 1.16 6.12 -5.01
CA SER A 5 1.37 6.31 -3.58
C SER A 5 0.06 6.39 -2.83
N GLY A 6 0.11 6.06 -1.55
CA GLY A 6 -1.06 6.00 -0.71
C GLY A 6 -0.71 5.70 0.73
N TYR A 7 -1.73 5.34 1.49
CA TYR A 7 -1.56 4.95 2.88
C TYR A 7 -2.48 3.80 3.28
N ILE A 8 -2.05 3.09 4.31
CA ILE A 8 -2.82 2.04 4.97
C ILE A 8 -2.99 2.45 6.43
N GLU A 9 -4.21 2.39 6.93
CA GLU A 9 -4.50 2.48 8.36
C GLU A 9 -4.69 1.08 8.91
N VAL A 10 -4.01 0.78 10.00
CA VAL A 10 -3.92 -0.54 10.60
C VAL A 10 -4.83 -0.61 11.83
N ASN A 11 -5.46 -1.76 12.06
CA ASN A 11 -6.24 -2.05 13.25
C ASN A 11 -5.31 -2.30 14.46
N GLY A 12 -4.80 -1.23 15.07
CA GLY A 12 -3.92 -1.34 16.24
C GLY A 12 -2.44 -1.32 15.87
N ILE A 13 -1.65 -0.57 16.63
CA ILE A 13 -0.19 -0.45 16.44
C ILE A 13 0.56 -1.81 16.45
N HIS A 14 0.05 -2.79 17.18
CA HIS A 14 0.66 -4.14 17.27
C HIS A 14 0.61 -4.92 15.94
N ASN A 15 -0.27 -4.53 15.00
CA ASN A 15 -0.39 -5.17 13.70
C ASN A 15 0.47 -4.48 12.61
N VAL A 16 1.05 -3.32 12.88
CA VAL A 16 1.85 -2.55 11.91
C VAL A 16 2.99 -3.39 11.34
N GLY A 17 3.71 -4.13 12.20
CA GLY A 17 4.80 -5.00 11.76
C GLY A 17 4.37 -6.10 10.78
N LYS A 18 3.15 -6.63 10.92
CA LYS A 18 2.61 -7.64 9.99
C LYS A 18 2.35 -7.02 8.61
N ILE A 19 1.72 -5.84 8.58
CA ILE A 19 1.44 -5.12 7.32
C ILE A 19 2.74 -4.72 6.63
N VAL A 20 3.74 -4.25 7.39
CA VAL A 20 5.07 -3.93 6.85
C VAL A 20 5.71 -5.13 6.18
N ASN A 21 5.61 -6.32 6.79
CA ASN A 21 6.15 -7.54 6.20
C ASN A 21 5.40 -7.95 4.92
N GLU A 22 4.08 -7.80 4.90
CA GLU A 22 3.27 -8.05 3.70
C GLU A 22 3.58 -7.06 2.55
N LEU A 23 3.78 -5.78 2.85
CA LEU A 23 4.18 -4.81 1.83
C LEU A 23 5.55 -5.17 1.23
N LYS A 24 6.50 -5.57 2.08
CA LYS A 24 7.83 -6.00 1.64
C LYS A 24 7.78 -7.27 0.77
N SER A 25 6.97 -8.27 1.14
CA SER A 25 6.84 -9.51 0.35
C SER A 25 6.24 -9.26 -1.03
N ARG A 26 5.48 -8.17 -1.19
CA ARG A 26 4.89 -7.69 -2.45
C ARG A 26 5.75 -6.66 -3.18
N GLU A 27 6.97 -6.40 -2.72
CA GLU A 27 7.85 -5.38 -3.30
C GLU A 27 7.18 -3.98 -3.34
N ILE A 28 6.39 -3.65 -2.31
CA ILE A 28 5.81 -2.33 -2.11
C ILE A 28 6.72 -1.54 -1.16
N GLY A 29 7.17 -0.37 -1.61
CA GLY A 29 8.03 0.51 -0.85
C GLY A 29 7.27 1.17 0.30
N ILE A 30 7.93 1.27 1.46
CA ILE A 30 7.41 1.98 2.63
C ILE A 30 8.14 3.31 2.70
N HIS A 31 7.37 4.41 2.66
CA HIS A 31 7.92 5.76 2.75
C HIS A 31 8.00 6.25 4.19
N GLU A 32 6.93 6.04 4.97
CA GLU A 32 6.82 6.52 6.35
C GLU A 32 5.87 5.62 7.14
N ILE A 33 6.12 5.50 8.45
CA ILE A 33 5.20 4.86 9.40
C ILE A 33 4.97 5.86 10.53
N ALA A 34 3.71 6.25 10.72
CA ALA A 34 3.27 7.14 11.77
C ALA A 34 2.13 6.46 12.55
N GLU A 35 2.45 5.96 13.75
CA GLU A 35 1.51 5.20 14.60
C GLU A 35 0.87 4.01 13.86
N GLU A 36 -0.43 4.07 13.58
CA GLU A 36 -1.22 3.06 12.88
C GLU A 36 -1.29 3.30 11.36
N ARG A 37 -0.60 4.32 10.84
CA ARG A 37 -0.62 4.68 9.43
C ARG A 37 0.71 4.35 8.76
N ILE A 38 0.65 3.67 7.62
CA ILE A 38 1.80 3.33 6.78
C ILE A 38 1.64 4.01 5.43
N MET A 39 2.55 4.93 5.10
CA MET A 39 2.65 5.55 3.78
C MET A 39 3.45 4.64 2.86
N PHE A 40 2.93 4.35 1.67
CA PHE A 40 3.59 3.47 0.71
C PHE A 40 3.76 4.13 -0.66
N LEU A 41 4.70 3.57 -1.43
CA LEU A 41 4.94 3.82 -2.84
C LEU A 41 5.04 2.47 -3.56
N MET A 42 4.39 2.32 -4.71
CA MET A 42 4.50 1.12 -5.53
C MET A 42 4.59 1.48 -7.01
N GLU A 43 5.32 0.65 -7.75
CA GLU A 43 5.42 0.72 -9.19
C GLU A 43 4.87 -0.57 -9.79
N ARG A 44 3.98 -0.46 -10.77
CA ARG A 44 3.35 -1.58 -11.46
C ARG A 44 3.20 -1.30 -12.96
N GLU A 45 2.86 -2.32 -13.73
CA GLU A 45 2.75 -2.20 -15.19
C GLU A 45 1.59 -1.29 -15.61
N ASN A 46 0.45 -1.41 -14.95
CA ASN A 46 -0.78 -0.68 -15.28
C ASN A 46 -1.63 -0.39 -14.03
N VAL A 47 -2.66 0.44 -14.22
CA VAL A 47 -3.55 0.90 -13.13
C VAL A 47 -4.40 -0.22 -12.54
N ASP A 48 -4.75 -1.24 -13.32
CA ASP A 48 -5.57 -2.35 -12.83
C ASP A 48 -4.81 -3.22 -11.83
N VAL A 49 -3.50 -3.41 -12.04
CA VAL A 49 -2.63 -4.08 -11.05
C VAL A 49 -2.57 -3.28 -9.75
N ILE A 50 -2.45 -1.95 -9.80
CA ILE A 50 -2.50 -1.09 -8.61
C ILE A 50 -3.82 -1.26 -7.86
N LYS A 51 -4.96 -1.21 -8.57
CA LYS A 51 -6.28 -1.38 -7.96
C LYS A 51 -6.44 -2.73 -7.28
N ASN A 52 -5.93 -3.79 -7.89
CA ASN A 52 -5.96 -5.14 -7.33
C ASN A 52 -5.12 -5.24 -6.05
N GLU A 53 -3.91 -4.67 -6.02
CA GLU A 53 -3.08 -4.64 -4.81
C GLU A 53 -3.78 -3.90 -3.67
N ILE A 54 -4.37 -2.73 -3.93
CA ILE A 54 -5.14 -2.00 -2.92
C ILE A 54 -6.35 -2.82 -2.44
N ALA A 55 -7.06 -3.50 -3.34
CA ALA A 55 -8.18 -4.36 -2.96
C ALA A 55 -7.74 -5.53 -2.07
N LEU A 56 -6.60 -6.16 -2.36
CA LEU A 56 -6.03 -7.22 -1.53
C LEU A 56 -5.65 -6.70 -0.13
N LEU A 57 -5.00 -5.54 -0.05
CA LEU A 57 -4.66 -4.90 1.22
C LEU A 57 -5.91 -4.57 2.05
N LYS A 58 -6.98 -4.09 1.43
CA LYS A 58 -8.26 -3.82 2.11
C LYS A 58 -8.92 -5.07 2.71
N ASN A 59 -8.64 -6.24 2.15
CA ASN A 59 -9.23 -7.51 2.60
C ASN A 59 -8.43 -8.17 3.74
N MET A 60 -7.31 -7.58 4.15
CA MET A 60 -6.57 -8.07 5.31
C MET A 60 -7.29 -7.67 6.61
N GLY A 61 -7.52 -8.61 7.52
CA GLY A 61 -8.25 -8.33 8.77
C GLY A 61 -7.54 -7.31 9.68
N GLU A 62 -6.22 -7.20 9.56
CA GLU A 62 -5.39 -6.23 10.25
C GLU A 62 -5.48 -4.81 9.66
N VAL A 63 -6.07 -4.63 8.48
CA VAL A 63 -6.20 -3.32 7.82
C VAL A 63 -7.55 -2.70 8.14
N ARG A 64 -7.54 -1.47 8.66
CA ARG A 64 -8.73 -0.63 8.85
C ARG A 64 -9.18 -0.02 7.53
N SER A 65 -8.23 0.54 6.79
CA SER A 65 -8.48 1.20 5.51
C SER A 65 -7.20 1.19 4.66
N ALA A 66 -7.35 1.20 3.34
CA ALA A 66 -6.24 1.42 2.42
C ALA A 66 -6.67 2.37 1.30
N HIS A 67 -5.90 3.42 1.07
CA HIS A 67 -6.23 4.51 0.18
C HIS A 67 -5.10 4.77 -0.81
N LEU A 68 -5.48 4.90 -2.07
CA LEU A 68 -4.61 5.42 -3.12
C LEU A 68 -4.76 6.95 -3.12
N THR A 69 -3.66 7.66 -2.91
CA THR A 69 -3.65 9.13 -2.85
C THR A 69 -3.30 9.73 -4.20
N TYR A 70 -2.34 9.11 -4.90
CA TYR A 70 -1.85 9.58 -6.19
C TYR A 70 -1.45 8.40 -7.07
N TYR A 71 -1.63 8.54 -8.38
CA TYR A 71 -0.94 7.71 -9.36
C TYR A 71 -0.57 8.52 -10.60
N SER A 72 0.55 8.16 -11.22
CA SER A 72 1.03 8.70 -12.48
C SER A 72 1.23 7.56 -13.47
N VAL A 73 0.79 7.76 -14.71
CA VAL A 73 1.09 6.85 -15.81
C VAL A 73 2.32 7.38 -16.52
N GLU A 74 3.45 6.70 -16.34
CA GLU A 74 4.66 6.95 -17.11
C GLU A 74 4.55 6.23 -18.46
N ASN A 75 4.40 7.02 -19.53
CA ASN A 75 4.64 6.56 -20.90
C ASN A 75 6.15 6.55 -21.11
N ARG A 76 6.77 5.37 -21.00
CA ARG A 76 8.15 5.15 -21.45
C ARG A 76 8.15 4.65 -22.89
#